data_AF-A0A7Y3C3V1-F1
#
_entry.id   AF-A0A7Y3C3V1-F1
#
_cell.length_a   1.000
_cell.length_b   1.000
_cell.length_c   1.000
_cell.angle_alpha   90.00
_cell.angle_beta   90.00
_cell.angle_gamma   90.00
#
_symmetry.space_group_name_H-M   'P 1'
#
loop_
_entity.id
_entity.type
_entity.pdbx_description
1 polymer ?
#
loop_
_entity_poly.entity_id
_entity_poly.type
_entity_poly.pdbx_seq_one_letter_code
_entity_poly.pdbx_strand_id
1 'polypeptide(L)'
;GLAAVIATAHDILITLGFLAVFRVEIALPTVAAILTILGYSLNDTIVVFDRIRENMRMKGARKRDPVDLVNQSINETLPRTVLTSGTTLAVLAALLVLGGAVIRDFTIVLMLGVVIGTYSSIFVASPALIEIQKRWGMGQSKEKKKARPQPATV
;
A
#
# COMPACT_ATOMS: atom_id res chain seq x y z
N GLY A 1 10.51 -1.14 -7.24
CA GLY A 1 10.25 -0.87 -8.66
C GLY A 1 9.06 -1.68 -9.11
N LEU A 2 9.28 -2.93 -9.52
CA LEU A 2 8.23 -3.80 -10.08
C LEU A 2 7.01 -4.00 -9.16
N ALA A 3 7.21 -4.23 -7.85
CA ALA A 3 6.11 -4.37 -6.90
C ALA A 3 5.21 -3.12 -6.78
N ALA A 4 5.79 -1.93 -6.89
CA ALA A 4 5.03 -0.68 -6.90
C ALA A 4 4.20 -0.54 -8.18
N VAL A 5 4.80 -0.88 -9.33
CA VAL A 5 4.10 -0.87 -10.61
C VAL A 5 2.91 -1.84 -10.60
N ILE A 6 3.07 -3.04 -10.02
CA ILE A 6 2.00 -4.04 -9.92
C ILE A 6 0.87 -3.57 -8.98
N ALA A 7 1.19 -3.01 -7.81
CA ALA A 7 0.19 -2.46 -6.90
C ALA A 7 -0.62 -1.33 -7.57
N THR A 8 0.07 -0.43 -8.27
CA THR A 8 -0.59 0.68 -8.97
C THR A 8 -1.46 0.19 -10.13
N ALA A 9 -1.00 -0.83 -10.87
CA ALA A 9 -1.80 -1.44 -11.93
C ALA A 9 -3.08 -2.10 -11.39
N HIS A 10 -3.02 -2.69 -10.20
CA HIS A 10 -4.18 -3.23 -9.51
C HIS A 10 -5.19 -2.12 -9.14
N ASP A 11 -4.71 -0.99 -8.60
CA ASP A 11 -5.55 0.16 -8.28
C ASP A 11 -6.26 0.71 -9.52
N ILE A 12 -5.54 0.83 -10.64
CA ILE A 12 -6.11 1.25 -11.94
C ILE A 12 -7.23 0.30 -12.37
N LEU A 13 -6.98 -1.02 -12.31
CA LEU A 13 -7.95 -2.02 -12.73
C LEU A 13 -9.22 -2.01 -11.87
N ILE A 14 -9.08 -1.87 -10.55
CA ILE A 14 -10.23 -1.79 -9.64
C ILE A 14 -11.02 -0.50 -9.89
N THR A 15 -10.33 0.63 -10.03
CA THR A 15 -10.98 1.94 -10.24
C THR A 15 -11.73 1.97 -11.57
N LEU A 16 -11.12 1.47 -12.66
CA LEU A 16 -11.76 1.36 -13.97
C LEU A 16 -12.92 0.35 -13.97
N GLY A 17 -12.77 -0.78 -13.28
CA GLY A 17 -13.84 -1.78 -13.11
C GLY A 17 -15.05 -1.22 -12.37
N PHE A 18 -14.83 -0.43 -11.31
CA PHE A 18 -15.88 0.27 -10.59
C PHE A 18 -16.60 1.27 -11.50
N LEU A 19 -15.86 2.14 -12.20
CA LEU A 19 -16.46 3.12 -13.12
C LEU A 19 -17.31 2.45 -14.22
N ALA A 20 -16.86 1.31 -14.74
CA ALA A 20 -17.59 0.53 -15.73
C ALA A 20 -18.89 -0.09 -15.18
N VAL A 21 -18.86 -0.66 -13.95
CA VAL A 21 -20.03 -1.27 -13.31
C VAL A 21 -21.09 -0.22 -12.96
N PHE A 22 -20.67 0.94 -12.44
CA PHE A 22 -21.56 2.01 -12.02
C PHE A 22 -21.96 2.96 -13.17
N ARG A 23 -21.51 2.67 -14.40
CA ARG A 23 -21.76 3.48 -15.61
C ARG A 23 -21.49 4.96 -15.40
N VAL A 24 -20.41 5.26 -14.67
CA VAL A 24 -20.01 6.64 -14.42
C VAL A 24 -19.54 7.26 -15.73
N GLU A 25 -20.07 8.45 -16.05
CA GLU A 25 -19.70 9.16 -17.26
C GLU A 25 -18.20 9.56 -17.21
N ILE A 26 -17.45 9.19 -18.25
CA ILE A 26 -16.05 9.59 -18.37
C ILE A 26 -16.01 10.99 -18.99
N ALA A 27 -16.16 11.99 -18.13
CA ALA A 27 -15.95 13.39 -18.44
C ALA A 27 -14.55 13.86 -17.95
N LEU A 28 -14.12 15.06 -18.37
CA LEU A 28 -12.85 15.65 -17.92
C LEU A 28 -12.64 15.61 -16.38
N PRO A 29 -13.66 15.93 -15.55
CA PRO A 29 -13.55 15.82 -14.10
C PRO A 29 -13.25 14.39 -13.64
N THR A 30 -13.90 13.39 -14.23
CA THR A 30 -13.69 11.97 -13.90
C THR A 30 -12.25 11.54 -14.21
N VAL A 31 -11.69 11.99 -15.33
CA VAL A 31 -10.29 11.70 -15.69
C VAL A 31 -9.33 12.39 -14.71
N ALA A 32 -9.59 13.64 -14.32
CA ALA A 32 -8.81 14.33 -13.30
C ALA A 32 -8.86 13.58 -11.96
N ALA A 33 -10.04 13.07 -11.56
CA ALA A 33 -10.19 12.27 -10.34
C ALA A 33 -9.30 11.02 -10.38
N ILE A 34 -9.32 10.27 -11.49
CA ILE A 34 -8.49 9.07 -11.65
C ILE A 34 -7.01 9.43 -11.52
N LEU A 35 -6.54 10.48 -12.20
CA LEU A 35 -5.14 10.91 -12.10
C LEU A 35 -4.74 11.30 -10.67
N THR A 36 -5.63 11.99 -9.94
CA THR A 36 -5.42 12.33 -8.54
C THR A 36 -5.32 11.09 -7.65
N ILE A 37 -6.20 10.11 -7.83
CA ILE A 37 -6.17 8.85 -7.08
C ILE A 37 -4.85 8.11 -7.32
N LEU A 38 -4.39 8.07 -8.58
CA LEU A 38 -3.12 7.43 -8.92
C LEU A 38 -1.93 8.11 -8.27
N GLY A 39 -1.87 9.45 -8.29
CA GLY A 39 -0.84 10.21 -7.61
C GLY A 39 -0.83 9.96 -6.10
N TYR A 40 -2.02 9.93 -5.49
CA TYR A 40 -2.19 9.69 -4.06
C TYR A 40 -1.74 8.26 -3.65
N SER A 41 -2.22 7.23 -4.34
CA SER A 41 -1.88 5.83 -4.01
C SER A 41 -0.39 5.50 -4.27
N LEU A 42 0.17 6.04 -5.36
CA LEU A 42 1.59 5.88 -5.67
C LEU A 42 2.48 6.51 -4.59
N ASN A 43 2.10 7.69 -4.11
CA ASN A 43 2.84 8.37 -3.06
C ASN A 43 2.92 7.51 -1.80
N ASP A 44 1.79 6.97 -1.33
CA ASP A 44 1.76 6.13 -0.13
C ASP A 44 2.55 4.83 -0.35
N THR A 45 2.42 4.22 -1.53
CA THR A 45 3.13 3.00 -1.91
C THR A 45 4.66 3.20 -1.93
N ILE A 46 5.16 4.31 -2.48
CA ILE A 46 6.60 4.60 -2.55
C ILE A 46 7.18 4.78 -1.15
N VAL A 47 6.50 5.50 -0.26
CA VAL A 47 6.98 5.76 1.10
C VAL A 47 7.08 4.46 1.91
N VAL A 48 6.05 3.61 1.87
CA VAL A 48 6.07 2.29 2.52
C VAL A 48 7.22 1.44 1.97
N PHE A 49 7.38 1.40 0.65
CA PHE A 49 8.45 0.61 0.03
C PHE A 49 9.85 1.12 0.34
N ASP A 50 10.03 2.43 0.42
CA ASP A 50 11.33 3.00 0.75
C ASP A 50 11.67 2.68 2.21
N ARG A 51 10.69 2.78 3.12
CA ARG A 51 10.89 2.43 4.53
C ARG A 51 11.19 0.95 4.74
N ILE A 52 10.56 0.06 3.98
CA ILE A 52 10.90 -1.37 4.02
C ILE A 52 12.34 -1.60 3.54
N ARG A 53 12.76 -0.96 2.44
CA ARG A 53 14.15 -1.06 1.96
C ARG A 53 15.15 -0.51 2.96
N GLU A 54 14.81 0.59 3.62
CA GLU A 54 15.64 1.21 4.66
C GLU A 54 15.82 0.24 5.84
N ASN A 55 14.74 -0.28 6.41
CA ASN A 55 14.79 -1.23 7.54
C ASN A 55 15.52 -2.53 7.19
N MET A 56 15.45 -2.99 5.92
CA MET A 56 16.22 -4.14 5.44
C MET A 56 17.71 -3.87 5.24
N ARG A 57 18.12 -2.61 5.05
CA ARG A 57 19.52 -2.20 4.89
C ARG A 57 20.21 -1.86 6.21
N MET A 58 19.46 -1.74 7.31
CA MET A 58 20.02 -1.47 8.64
C MET A 58 20.94 -2.61 9.12
N LYS A 59 22.02 -2.24 9.84
CA LYS A 59 22.95 -3.21 10.42
C LYS A 59 22.20 -4.16 11.35
N GLY A 60 22.30 -5.47 11.10
CA GLY A 60 21.61 -6.52 11.87
C GLY A 60 20.27 -6.99 11.29
N ALA A 61 19.75 -6.36 10.22
CA ALA A 61 18.52 -6.78 9.55
C ALA A 61 18.56 -8.23 9.04
N ARG A 62 19.74 -8.73 8.64
CA ARG A 62 19.95 -10.14 8.25
C ARG A 62 19.63 -11.17 9.36
N LYS A 63 19.55 -10.76 10.63
CA LYS A 63 19.23 -11.64 11.76
C LYS A 63 17.75 -11.60 12.17
N ARG A 64 17.00 -10.59 11.73
CA ARG A 64 15.57 -10.42 12.04
C ARG A 64 14.70 -11.18 11.05
N ASP A 65 13.48 -11.50 11.48
CA ASP A 65 12.49 -12.07 10.57
C ASP A 65 12.10 -11.01 9.53
N PRO A 66 12.08 -11.34 8.23
CA PRO A 66 11.52 -10.49 7.18
C PRO A 66 10.13 -9.94 7.51
N VAL A 67 9.28 -10.74 8.14
CA VAL A 67 7.91 -10.36 8.48
C VAL A 67 7.91 -9.26 9.56
N ASP A 68 8.78 -9.38 10.56
CA ASP A 68 8.92 -8.37 11.63
C ASP A 68 9.42 -7.03 11.08
N LEU A 69 10.35 -7.07 10.12
CA LEU A 69 10.88 -5.87 9.47
C LEU A 69 9.81 -5.14 8.67
N VAL A 70 9.00 -5.90 7.91
CA VAL A 70 7.88 -5.33 7.14
C VAL A 70 6.83 -4.74 8.08
N ASN A 71 6.44 -5.46 9.13
CA ASN A 71 5.48 -4.96 10.13
C ASN A 71 5.99 -3.68 10.83
N GLN A 72 7.29 -3.62 11.16
CA GLN A 72 7.91 -2.43 11.69
C GLN A 72 7.82 -1.26 10.70
N SER A 73 8.15 -1.48 9.42
CA SER A 73 8.07 -0.44 8.39
C SER A 73 6.65 0.08 8.15
N ILE A 74 5.65 -0.80 8.20
CA ILE A 74 4.23 -0.40 8.10
C ILE A 74 3.87 0.47 9.31
N ASN A 75 4.20 0.06 10.52
CA ASN A 75 3.92 0.84 11.73
C ASN A 75 4.61 2.22 11.74
N GLU A 76 5.81 2.33 11.19
CA GLU A 76 6.52 3.61 11.07
C GLU A 76 5.91 4.54 10.01
N THR A 77 5.21 4.00 9.01
CA THR A 77 4.61 4.77 7.90
C THR A 77 3.10 4.98 8.04
N LEU A 78 2.43 4.21 8.89
CA LEU A 78 1.01 4.27 9.21
C LEU A 78 0.54 5.67 9.65
N PRO A 79 1.20 6.37 10.59
CA PRO A 79 0.73 7.68 11.03
C PRO A 79 0.68 8.69 9.89
N ARG A 80 1.65 8.63 8.97
CA ARG A 80 1.69 9.52 7.80
C ARG A 80 0.53 9.21 6.85
N THR A 81 0.40 7.95 6.43
CA THR A 81 -0.62 7.52 5.45
C THR A 81 -2.04 7.72 5.98
N VAL A 82 -2.27 7.46 7.28
CA VAL A 82 -3.57 7.70 7.93
C VAL A 82 -3.85 9.21 8.03
N LEU A 83 -2.86 10.04 8.36
CA LEU A 83 -3.07 11.48 8.46
C LEU A 83 -3.34 12.11 7.09
N THR A 84 -2.61 11.71 6.04
CA THR A 84 -2.82 12.23 4.68
C THR A 84 -4.15 11.77 4.09
N SER A 85 -4.51 10.50 4.25
CA SER A 85 -5.81 9.98 3.78
C SER A 85 -6.95 10.61 4.56
N GLY A 86 -6.85 10.67 5.89
CA GLY A 86 -7.88 11.23 6.76
C GLY A 86 -8.15 12.71 6.50
N THR A 87 -7.10 13.53 6.33
CA THR A 87 -7.27 14.95 5.98
C THR A 87 -7.87 15.13 4.58
N THR A 88 -7.46 14.31 3.62
CA THR A 88 -8.06 14.30 2.27
C THR A 88 -9.54 13.91 2.31
N LEU A 89 -9.89 12.86 3.05
CA LEU A 89 -11.27 12.44 3.26
C LEU A 89 -12.11 13.50 3.96
N ALA A 90 -11.54 14.26 4.91
CA ALA A 90 -12.23 15.38 5.54
C ALA A 90 -12.59 16.49 4.53
N VAL A 91 -11.66 16.84 3.64
CA VAL A 91 -11.91 17.80 2.55
C VAL A 91 -12.96 17.27 1.56
N LEU A 92 -12.85 16.00 1.16
CA LEU A 92 -13.82 15.37 0.26
C LEU A 92 -15.20 15.26 0.91
N ALA A 93 -15.29 14.99 2.22
CA ALA A 93 -16.56 14.99 2.94
C ALA A 93 -17.20 16.38 2.96
N ALA A 94 -16.42 17.44 3.20
CA ALA A 94 -16.90 18.81 3.10
C ALA A 94 -17.40 19.13 1.68
N LEU A 95 -16.66 18.73 0.64
CA LEU A 95 -17.07 18.90 -0.75
C LEU A 95 -18.32 18.09 -1.11
N LEU A 96 -18.51 16.91 -0.52
CA LEU A 96 -19.69 16.09 -0.76
C LEU A 96 -20.97 16.75 -0.20
N VAL A 97 -20.86 17.40 0.96
CA VAL A 97 -21.98 18.07 1.63
C VAL A 97 -22.22 19.48 1.07
N LEU A 98 -21.15 20.23 0.76
CA LEU A 98 -21.21 21.66 0.43
C LEU A 98 -20.99 21.97 -1.07
N GLY A 99 -20.52 21.01 -1.86
CA GLY A 99 -20.04 21.22 -3.24
C GLY A 99 -21.13 21.36 -4.31
N GLY A 100 -22.37 21.00 -4.02
CA GLY A 100 -23.47 21.01 -4.98
C GLY A 100 -23.44 19.86 -5.99
N ALA A 101 -24.44 19.80 -6.87
CA ALA A 101 -24.69 18.64 -7.74
C ALA A 101 -23.60 18.40 -8.79
N VAL A 102 -22.94 19.44 -9.27
CA VAL A 102 -21.98 19.36 -10.39
C VAL A 102 -20.72 18.58 -10.02
N ILE A 103 -20.24 18.70 -8.77
CA ILE A 103 -19.00 18.03 -8.33
C ILE A 103 -19.27 16.81 -7.45
N ARG A 104 -20.53 16.52 -7.12
CA ARG A 104 -20.90 15.45 -6.20
C ARG A 104 -20.40 14.08 -6.67
N ASP A 105 -20.66 13.75 -7.93
CA ASP A 105 -20.27 12.46 -8.51
C ASP A 105 -18.74 12.35 -8.61
N PHE A 106 -18.08 13.45 -8.96
CA PHE A 106 -16.63 13.57 -8.94
C PHE A 106 -16.03 13.33 -7.54
N THR A 107 -16.61 13.95 -6.51
CA THR A 107 -16.16 13.79 -5.12
C THR A 107 -16.37 12.38 -4.60
N ILE A 108 -17.46 11.70 -5.00
CA ILE A 108 -17.71 10.29 -4.64
C ILE A 108 -16.63 9.38 -5.23
N VAL A 109 -16.28 9.59 -6.52
CA VAL A 109 -15.21 8.82 -7.18
C VAL A 109 -13.87 9.03 -6.49
N LEU A 110 -13.52 10.28 -6.17
CA LEU A 110 -12.31 10.60 -5.42
C LEU A 110 -12.28 9.96 -4.03
N MET A 111 -13.39 10.02 -3.31
CA MET A 111 -13.51 9.47 -1.96
C MET A 111 -13.29 7.95 -1.96
N LEU A 112 -13.90 7.25 -2.92
CA LEU A 112 -13.70 5.81 -3.11
C LEU A 112 -12.24 5.50 -3.44
N GLY A 113 -11.63 6.26 -4.35
CA GLY A 113 -10.25 6.04 -4.77
C GLY A 113 -9.22 6.27 -3.67
N VAL A 114 -9.44 7.28 -2.80
CA VAL A 114 -8.59 7.49 -1.62
C VAL A 114 -8.68 6.29 -0.66
N VAL A 115 -9.90 5.82 -0.36
CA VAL A 115 -10.10 4.64 0.52
C VAL A 115 -9.41 3.39 -0.05
N ILE A 116 -9.60 3.11 -1.34
CA ILE A 116 -9.00 1.95 -2.00
C ILE A 116 -7.47 2.08 -2.08
N GLY A 117 -6.95 3.27 -2.43
CA GLY A 117 -5.51 3.51 -2.53
C GLY A 117 -4.79 3.42 -1.18
N THR A 118 -5.38 3.95 -0.10
CA THR A 118 -4.83 3.81 1.25
C THR A 118 -4.80 2.34 1.70
N TYR A 119 -5.85 1.57 1.40
CA TYR A 119 -5.85 0.14 1.69
C TYR A 119 -4.79 -0.61 0.85
N SER A 120 -4.74 -0.36 -0.45
CA SER A 120 -3.86 -1.08 -1.39
C SER A 120 -2.38 -0.87 -1.08
N SER A 121 -1.98 0.38 -0.81
CA SER A 121 -0.59 0.72 -0.50
C SER A 121 -0.05 0.03 0.77
N ILE A 122 -0.91 -0.27 1.75
CA ILE A 122 -0.53 -0.94 3.00
C ILE A 122 -0.59 -2.47 2.84
N PHE A 123 -1.65 -3.00 2.24
CA PHE A 123 -1.93 -4.44 2.23
C PHE A 123 -1.39 -5.20 1.00
N VAL A 124 -1.16 -4.52 -0.14
CA VAL A 124 -0.63 -5.15 -1.37
C VAL A 124 0.89 -5.01 -1.48
N ALA A 125 1.45 -3.89 -0.99
CA ALA A 125 2.90 -3.65 -1.04
C ALA A 125 3.68 -4.65 -0.17
N SER A 126 3.15 -4.96 1.02
CA SER A 126 3.75 -5.84 2.02
C SER A 126 4.02 -7.28 1.52
N PRO A 127 3.03 -8.01 0.94
CA PRO A 127 3.26 -9.35 0.38
C PRO A 127 4.11 -9.35 -0.90
N ALA A 128 4.02 -8.30 -1.74
CA ALA A 128 4.86 -8.20 -2.93
C ALA A 128 6.36 -8.09 -2.61
N LEU A 129 6.70 -7.51 -1.44
CA LEU A 129 8.08 -7.42 -0.98
C LEU A 129 8.60 -8.75 -0.42
N ILE A 130 7.74 -9.51 0.28
CA ILE A 130 8.05 -10.87 0.73
C ILE A 130 8.29 -11.80 -0.47
N GLU A 131 7.49 -11.68 -1.54
CA GLU A 131 7.64 -12.47 -2.76
C GLU A 131 8.96 -12.17 -3.50
N ILE A 132 9.37 -10.89 -3.54
CA ILE A 132 10.68 -10.49 -4.08
C ILE A 132 11.83 -11.02 -3.22
N GLN A 133 11.67 -11.03 -1.90
CA GLN A 133 12.69 -11.56 -0.98
C GLN A 133 12.81 -13.09 -1.09
N LYS A 134 11.70 -13.80 -1.34
CA LYS A 134 11.70 -15.24 -1.68
C LYS A 134 12.43 -15.51 -2.99
N ARG A 135 12.24 -14.68 -4.02
CA ARG A 135 12.82 -14.86 -5.36
C ARG A 135 14.30 -14.46 -5.46
N TRP A 136 14.82 -13.60 -4.60
CA TRP A 136 16.20 -13.08 -4.65
C TRP A 136 17.15 -13.62 -3.56
N GLY A 137 16.74 -14.64 -2.80
CA GLY A 137 17.68 -15.50 -2.06
C GLY A 137 18.44 -14.85 -0.89
N MET A 138 17.83 -14.89 0.29
CA MET A 138 18.57 -15.23 1.52
C MET A 138 17.89 -16.46 2.13
N GLY A 139 18.40 -17.61 1.73
CA GLY A 139 17.92 -18.92 2.13
C GLY A 139 18.01 -19.17 3.64
N GLN A 140 17.02 -19.92 4.13
CA GLN A 140 17.25 -21.17 4.84
C GLN A 140 18.45 -21.20 5.82
N SER A 141 18.45 -20.37 6.86
CA SER A 141 19.39 -20.55 7.99
C SER A 141 18.68 -20.85 9.32
N LYS A 142 17.36 -20.74 9.39
CA LYS A 142 16.63 -21.00 10.65
C LYS A 142 16.16 -22.45 10.84
N GLU A 143 16.01 -23.25 9.79
CA GLU A 143 15.49 -24.61 9.94
C GLU A 143 16.54 -25.61 10.47
N LYS A 144 17.83 -25.42 10.16
CA LYS A 144 18.91 -26.32 10.64
C LYS A 144 19.30 -26.15 12.12
N LYS A 145 18.86 -25.11 12.83
CA LYS A 145 19.20 -24.92 14.26
C LYS A 145 18.23 -25.55 15.25
N LYS A 146 17.06 -26.04 14.83
CA LYS A 146 16.13 -26.79 15.70
C LYS A 146 16.42 -28.29 15.80
N ALA A 147 17.37 -28.82 15.02
CA ALA A 147 17.65 -30.26 14.92
C ALA A 147 18.96 -30.72 15.59
N ARG A 148 19.47 -30.02 16.61
CA ARG A 148 20.57 -30.53 17.44
C ARG A 148 19.97 -31.10 18.74
N PRO A 149 20.00 -32.42 18.98
CA PRO A 149 19.45 -33.01 20.19
C PRO A 149 20.27 -32.54 21.40
N GLN A 150 19.59 -32.29 22.51
CA GLN A 150 20.21 -31.99 23.80
C GLN A 150 21.10 -33.19 24.20
N PRO A 151 22.36 -32.99 24.60
CA PRO A 151 23.14 -34.08 25.15
C PRO A 151 22.53 -34.46 26.50
N ALA A 152 22.17 -35.74 26.64
CA ALA A 152 21.80 -36.33 27.90
C ALA A 152 22.93 -36.16 28.91
N THR A 153 22.61 -35.54 30.03
CA THR A 153 23.41 -35.56 31.26
C THR A 153 23.60 -37.00 31.75
N VAL A 154 24.84 -37.39 32.00
CA VAL A 154 25.22 -38.43 32.96
C VAL A 154 26.20 -37.79 33.93
#